data_AF-A0AAD5VU55-F1
#
_entry.id   AF-A0AAD5VU55-F1
#
_cell.length_a   1.000
_cell.length_b   1.000
_cell.length_c   1.000
_cell.angle_alpha   90.00
_cell.angle_beta   90.00
_cell.angle_gamma   90.00
#
_symmetry.space_group_name_H-M   'P 1'
#
loop_
_entity.id
_entity.type
_entity.pdbx_description
1 polymer ?
#
loop_
_entity_poly.entity_id
_entity_poly.type
_entity_poly.pdbx_seq_one_letter_code
_entity_poly.pdbx_strand_id
1 'polypeptide(L)'
;MRGSAPSDWFHESCCNLREPPSSREPSPIVAAQEADDAASEASSSGLPPPLISGADYESFICAACVFDQEHLQKWAGSPGAIIVTRQSLNEPWRLEQGLTRGEDDKVEIEQTPDTPMTRSKRPLSPSEHSPESKRIRTSYDTAEATSRICLAPPSNPVASRIFAGGLKAALDSSTSLGTGDIFLTEGFRDRWCRCDTCQPPLRARPYLLEEEETYEPPEDPDSGLSLEELGMRALERIPRDRAIDGIHAFQEMRDDLMKFLRPFAQEGKVVNEADVRGFFASLTESSKKERS
;
A
#
# COMPACT_ATOMS: atom_id res chain seq x y z
N MET A 1 -25.61 6.92 10.79
CA MET A 1 -25.26 6.01 9.68
C MET A 1 -23.79 6.21 9.38
N ARG A 2 -22.92 5.42 10.01
CA ARG A 2 -21.50 5.37 9.63
C ARG A 2 -21.44 4.48 8.40
N GLY A 3 -21.10 5.05 7.25
CA GLY A 3 -20.82 4.26 6.06
C GLY A 3 -19.65 3.33 6.39
N SER A 4 -19.86 2.03 6.20
CA SER A 4 -18.78 1.06 6.21
C SER A 4 -17.79 1.50 5.14
N ALA A 5 -16.57 1.88 5.53
CA ALA A 5 -15.50 2.04 4.56
C ALA A 5 -15.30 0.68 3.87
N PRO A 6 -15.18 0.62 2.53
CA PRO A 6 -14.80 -0.62 1.87
C PRO A 6 -13.43 -1.03 2.44
N SER A 7 -13.32 -2.30 2.81
CA SER A 7 -12.18 -2.96 3.44
C SER A 7 -10.94 -3.07 2.53
N ASP A 8 -10.81 -2.17 1.56
CA ASP A 8 -9.86 -2.27 0.46
C ASP A 8 -9.27 -0.89 0.15
N TRP A 9 -8.56 -0.34 1.13
CA TRP A 9 -7.79 0.90 0.99
C TRP A 9 -6.42 0.67 0.32
N PHE A 10 -6.02 -0.59 0.14
CA PHE A 10 -4.80 -1.03 -0.53
C PHE A 10 -5.14 -1.88 -1.76
N HIS A 11 -6.02 -1.38 -2.63
CA HIS A 11 -6.19 -2.02 -3.94
C HIS A 11 -5.13 -1.49 -4.90
N GLU A 12 -4.41 -2.36 -5.60
CA GLU A 12 -3.30 -2.00 -6.50
C GLU A 12 -3.71 -0.97 -7.57
N SER A 13 -4.97 -0.97 -8.00
CA SER A 13 -5.50 0.04 -8.93
C SER A 13 -5.70 1.42 -8.29
N CYS A 14 -5.98 1.50 -6.98
CA CYS A 14 -6.17 2.76 -6.26
C CYS A 14 -4.83 3.47 -5.97
N CYS A 15 -3.75 2.71 -5.84
CA CYS A 15 -2.39 3.23 -5.68
C CYS A 15 -1.63 3.42 -7.00
N ASN A 16 -2.32 3.32 -8.15
CA ASN A 16 -1.73 3.37 -9.50
C ASN A 16 -0.60 2.34 -9.74
N LEU A 17 -0.61 1.21 -9.00
CA LEU A 17 0.38 0.15 -9.15
C LEU A 17 0.14 -0.68 -10.41
N ARG A 18 -1.08 -0.66 -10.95
CA ARG A 18 -1.46 -1.31 -12.21
C ARG A 18 -2.40 -0.43 -13.02
N GLU A 19 -2.19 -0.37 -14.33
CA GLU A 19 -3.20 0.16 -15.24
C GLU A 19 -4.39 -0.82 -15.31
N PRO A 20 -5.64 -0.36 -15.15
CA PRO A 20 -6.80 -1.21 -15.34
C PRO A 20 -6.82 -1.73 -16.78
N PRO A 21 -7.06 -3.03 -17.02
CA PRO A 21 -7.24 -3.52 -18.38
C PRO A 21 -8.43 -2.79 -19.03
N SER A 22 -8.32 -2.46 -20.31
CA SER A 22 -9.35 -1.70 -21.05
C SER A 22 -10.71 -2.39 -21.11
N SER A 23 -10.75 -3.68 -20.80
CA SER A 23 -11.95 -4.48 -20.65
C SER A 23 -11.65 -5.67 -19.74
N ARG A 24 -12.45 -5.85 -18.69
CA ARG A 24 -12.53 -7.12 -17.98
C ARG A 24 -13.18 -8.11 -18.94
N GLU A 25 -12.44 -9.11 -19.41
CA GLU A 25 -13.05 -10.21 -20.16
C GLU A 25 -14.16 -10.84 -19.29
N PRO A 26 -15.31 -11.22 -19.87
CA PRO A 26 -16.37 -11.86 -19.12
C PRO A 26 -15.81 -13.09 -18.40
N SER A 27 -16.23 -13.29 -17.15
CA SER A 27 -15.85 -14.46 -16.35
C SER A 27 -15.93 -15.73 -17.22
N PRO A 28 -14.92 -16.61 -17.18
CA PRO A 28 -14.95 -17.82 -17.97
C PRO A 28 -16.23 -18.58 -17.66
N ILE A 29 -16.94 -18.97 -18.72
CA ILE A 29 -18.07 -19.89 -18.64
C ILE A 29 -17.52 -21.15 -18.00
N VAL A 30 -17.97 -21.45 -16.79
CA VAL A 30 -17.64 -22.70 -16.09
C VAL A 30 -18.22 -23.84 -16.93
N ALA A 31 -17.39 -24.44 -17.78
CA ALA A 31 -17.67 -25.75 -18.32
C ALA A 31 -17.60 -26.72 -17.14
N ALA A 32 -18.67 -27.49 -16.95
CA ALA A 32 -18.77 -28.48 -15.88
C ALA A 32 -17.62 -29.49 -15.98
N GLN A 33 -16.56 -29.25 -15.21
CA GLN A 33 -15.59 -30.26 -14.80
C GLN A 33 -15.55 -30.20 -13.28
N GLU A 34 -15.85 -31.34 -12.66
CA GLU A 34 -15.66 -31.59 -11.24
C GLU A 34 -14.18 -31.37 -10.91
N ALA A 35 -13.85 -30.20 -10.41
CA ALA A 35 -12.54 -29.86 -9.88
C ALA A 35 -12.75 -29.15 -8.55
N ASP A 36 -12.05 -29.67 -7.55
CA ASP A 36 -11.97 -29.27 -6.16
C ASP A 36 -12.01 -27.73 -5.96
N ASP A 37 -13.06 -27.23 -5.30
CA ASP A 37 -13.35 -25.80 -5.06
C ASP A 37 -12.43 -25.17 -3.97
N ALA A 38 -11.24 -25.73 -3.75
CA ALA A 38 -10.29 -25.28 -2.73
C ALA A 38 -9.27 -24.24 -3.22
N ALA A 39 -9.26 -23.89 -4.52
CA ALA A 39 -8.34 -22.91 -5.07
C ALA A 39 -9.04 -21.55 -5.22
N SER A 40 -8.97 -20.72 -4.17
CA SER A 40 -9.19 -19.27 -4.31
C SER A 40 -8.01 -18.67 -5.08
N GLU A 41 -7.95 -18.92 -6.39
CA GLU A 41 -7.07 -18.22 -7.32
C GLU A 41 -7.64 -16.80 -7.51
N ALA A 42 -7.43 -15.97 -6.50
CA ALA A 42 -7.82 -14.57 -6.50
C ALA A 42 -7.00 -13.82 -7.57
N SER A 43 -7.61 -13.64 -8.73
CA SER A 43 -7.56 -12.41 -9.55
C SER A 43 -6.19 -11.83 -9.96
N SER A 44 -5.12 -12.63 -10.09
CA SER A 44 -3.84 -12.15 -10.67
C SER A 44 -3.29 -13.00 -11.83
N SER A 45 -3.99 -14.04 -12.27
CA SER A 45 -3.57 -14.83 -13.44
C SER A 45 -3.93 -14.07 -14.73
N GLY A 46 -3.01 -13.25 -15.25
CA GLY A 46 -3.13 -12.60 -16.57
C GLY A 46 -3.03 -11.07 -16.60
N LEU A 47 -2.84 -10.42 -15.45
CA LEU A 47 -2.56 -8.97 -15.41
C LEU A 47 -1.06 -8.70 -15.60
N PRO A 48 -0.67 -7.56 -16.19
CA PRO A 48 0.73 -7.14 -16.18
C PRO A 48 1.24 -7.00 -14.73
N PRO A 49 2.55 -7.24 -14.50
CA PRO A 49 3.12 -7.13 -13.16
C PRO A 49 2.92 -5.72 -12.59
N PRO A 50 2.70 -5.58 -11.27
CA PRO A 50 2.56 -4.27 -10.65
C PRO A 50 3.87 -3.49 -10.75
N LEU A 51 3.77 -2.16 -10.78
CA LEU A 51 4.94 -1.27 -10.72
C LEU A 51 5.73 -1.41 -9.43
N ILE A 52 5.05 -1.73 -8.32
CA ILE A 52 5.66 -2.01 -7.02
C ILE A 52 5.00 -3.31 -6.52
N SER A 53 5.81 -4.36 -6.36
CA SER A 53 5.39 -5.62 -5.76
C SER A 53 5.46 -5.54 -4.23
N GLY A 54 4.79 -6.46 -3.54
CA GLY A 54 4.87 -6.56 -2.07
C GLY A 54 6.27 -6.84 -1.52
N ALA A 55 7.23 -7.25 -2.37
CA ALA A 55 8.61 -7.45 -1.97
C ALA A 55 9.48 -6.18 -2.09
N ASP A 56 8.99 -5.14 -2.78
CA ASP A 56 9.78 -3.93 -3.06
C ASP A 56 9.73 -2.91 -1.90
N TYR A 57 8.86 -3.11 -0.91
CA TYR A 57 8.69 -2.21 0.22
C TYR A 57 8.34 -2.95 1.51
N GLU A 58 8.71 -2.36 2.64
CA GLU A 58 8.42 -2.87 3.99
C GLU A 58 7.21 -2.16 4.60
N SER A 59 7.03 -0.87 4.28
CA SER A 59 5.94 -0.06 4.84
C SER A 59 5.31 0.84 3.79
N PHE A 60 4.03 1.13 3.98
CA PHE A 60 3.23 1.99 3.11
C PHE A 60 2.60 3.11 3.91
N ILE A 61 2.68 4.35 3.39
CA ILE A 61 1.99 5.51 3.95
C ILE A 61 1.06 6.06 2.89
N CYS A 62 -0.25 6.06 3.20
CA CYS A 62 -1.26 6.56 2.29
C CYS A 62 -1.15 8.09 2.09
N ALA A 63 -1.64 8.56 0.93
CA ALA A 63 -1.66 9.96 0.55
C ALA A 63 -2.22 10.86 1.65
N ALA A 64 -3.36 10.51 2.25
CA ALA A 64 -3.96 11.33 3.30
C ALA A 64 -3.01 11.58 4.49
N CYS A 65 -2.26 10.56 4.93
CA CYS A 65 -1.27 10.68 5.98
C CYS A 65 -0.04 11.49 5.54
N VAL A 66 0.39 11.38 4.28
CA VAL A 66 1.51 12.16 3.72
C VAL A 66 1.13 13.63 3.57
N PHE A 67 -0.08 13.93 3.09
CA PHE A 67 -0.58 15.30 2.93
C PHE A 67 -0.74 16.03 4.27
N ASP A 68 -1.02 15.31 5.36
CA ASP A 68 -1.09 15.87 6.70
C ASP A 68 0.30 16.19 7.30
N GLN A 69 1.40 15.70 6.69
CA GLN A 69 2.75 15.76 7.25
C GLN A 69 3.77 16.29 6.24
N GLU A 70 4.12 17.57 6.32
CA GLU A 70 5.11 18.22 5.43
C GLU A 70 6.48 17.52 5.44
N HIS A 71 6.86 16.91 6.56
CA HIS A 71 8.12 16.17 6.65
C HIS A 71 8.11 14.97 5.71
N LEU A 72 7.04 14.19 5.65
CA LEU A 72 6.94 13.03 4.75
C LEU A 72 6.98 13.45 3.27
N GLN A 73 6.41 14.61 2.93
CA GLN A 73 6.45 15.16 1.57
C GLN A 73 7.88 15.44 1.09
N LYS A 74 8.81 15.80 1.99
CA LYS A 74 10.23 15.99 1.64
C LYS A 74 10.93 14.68 1.29
N TRP A 75 10.49 13.58 1.89
CA TRP A 75 11.04 12.24 1.66
C TRP A 75 10.42 11.53 0.46
N ALA A 76 9.26 11.98 -0.02
CA ALA A 76 8.62 11.44 -1.22
C ALA A 76 9.56 11.49 -2.43
N GLY A 77 9.86 10.32 -3.01
CA GLY A 77 10.76 10.18 -4.16
C GLY A 77 12.24 10.33 -3.81
N SER A 78 12.62 10.22 -2.54
CA SER A 78 14.01 10.15 -2.08
C SER A 78 14.51 8.69 -2.01
N PRO A 79 15.81 8.42 -1.78
CA PRO A 79 16.31 7.04 -1.69
C PRO A 79 15.59 6.21 -0.62
N GLY A 80 15.00 5.10 -1.05
CA GLY A 80 14.20 4.21 -0.19
C GLY A 80 12.79 4.72 0.15
N ALA A 81 12.30 5.75 -0.53
CA ALA A 81 10.94 6.26 -0.40
C ALA A 81 10.33 6.43 -1.80
N ILE A 82 9.77 5.35 -2.32
CA ILE A 82 9.26 5.22 -3.68
C ILE A 82 7.89 5.89 -3.76
N ILE A 83 7.65 6.65 -4.83
CA ILE A 83 6.33 7.19 -5.18
C ILE A 83 5.98 6.85 -6.63
N VAL A 84 4.70 6.74 -6.93
CA VAL A 84 4.20 6.49 -8.30
C VAL A 84 3.73 7.80 -8.92
N THR A 85 4.25 8.13 -10.10
CA THR A 85 3.98 9.41 -10.77
C THR A 85 3.87 9.24 -12.29
N ARG A 86 3.38 10.27 -12.98
CA ARG A 86 3.44 10.42 -14.45
C ARG A 86 3.78 11.87 -14.81
N GLN A 87 4.41 12.12 -15.96
CA GLN A 87 4.77 13.52 -16.31
C GLN A 87 3.55 14.29 -16.84
N SER A 88 2.68 13.59 -17.55
CA SER A 88 1.45 14.11 -18.13
C SER A 88 0.33 13.07 -18.05
N LEU A 89 -0.92 13.49 -18.28
CA LEU A 89 -2.10 12.60 -18.16
C LEU A 89 -2.14 11.46 -19.19
N ASN A 90 -1.40 11.59 -20.30
CA ASN A 90 -1.37 10.61 -21.38
C ASN A 90 -0.15 9.68 -21.32
N GLU A 91 0.71 9.88 -20.33
CA GLU A 91 1.89 9.04 -20.12
C GLU A 91 1.62 7.94 -19.10
N PRO A 92 2.32 6.79 -19.25
CA PRO A 92 2.18 5.69 -18.30
C PRO A 92 2.71 6.09 -16.92
N TRP A 93 2.21 5.40 -15.92
CA TRP A 93 2.72 5.49 -14.55
C TRP A 93 4.17 4.99 -14.49
N ARG A 94 4.99 5.67 -13.69
CA ARG A 94 6.40 5.34 -13.45
C ARG A 94 6.75 5.50 -11.98
N LEU A 95 7.80 4.82 -11.57
CA LEU A 95 8.39 4.99 -10.26
C LEU A 95 9.29 6.22 -10.23
N GLU A 96 9.20 6.98 -9.15
CA GLU A 96 10.15 8.03 -8.81
C GLU A 96 10.78 7.63 -7.47
N GLN A 97 12.08 7.35 -7.51
CA GLN A 97 12.90 7.02 -6.34
C GLN A 97 14.28 7.64 -6.51
N GLY A 98 14.81 8.23 -5.44
CA GLY A 98 16.16 8.77 -5.46
C GLY A 98 17.17 7.63 -5.61
N LEU A 99 18.21 7.83 -6.41
CA LEU A 99 19.31 6.85 -6.52
C LEU A 99 19.92 6.64 -5.13
N THR A 100 19.87 5.42 -4.61
CA THR A 100 20.70 5.02 -3.48
C THR A 100 22.15 5.18 -3.91
N ARG A 101 22.95 5.93 -3.14
CA ARG A 101 24.40 5.99 -3.35
C ARG A 101 24.99 4.61 -3.01
N GLY A 102 24.88 3.67 -3.94
CA GLY A 102 25.46 2.34 -3.89
C GLY A 102 26.90 2.34 -4.42
N GLU A 103 27.70 1.40 -3.94
CA GLU A 103 29.16 1.28 -4.00
C GLU A 103 29.82 1.11 -5.38
N ASP A 104 29.30 1.73 -6.45
CA ASP A 104 29.96 1.69 -7.78
C ASP A 104 30.08 3.06 -8.46
N ASP A 105 29.95 4.16 -7.71
CA ASP A 105 30.42 5.47 -8.17
C ASP A 105 31.88 5.64 -7.77
N LYS A 106 32.77 5.24 -8.68
CA LYS A 106 34.17 5.66 -8.68
C LYS A 106 34.20 7.19 -8.80
N VAL A 107 34.32 7.86 -7.65
CA VAL A 107 34.52 9.32 -7.58
C VAL A 107 35.82 9.66 -8.29
N GLU A 108 35.72 10.17 -9.52
CA GLU A 108 36.83 10.80 -10.22
C GLU A 108 37.05 12.18 -9.58
N ILE A 109 38.05 12.25 -8.70
CA ILE A 109 38.53 13.51 -8.13
C ILE A 109 39.22 14.25 -9.27
N GLU A 110 38.51 15.18 -9.92
CA GLU A 110 39.14 16.15 -10.81
C GLU A 110 40.11 17.02 -10.00
N GLN A 111 41.38 16.70 -10.13
CA GLN A 111 42.49 17.53 -9.72
C GLN A 111 42.46 18.81 -10.55
N THR A 112 42.05 19.92 -9.93
CA THR A 112 42.30 21.27 -10.47
C THR A 112 43.81 21.47 -10.67
N PRO A 113 44.31 21.72 -11.90
CA PRO A 113 45.70 22.05 -12.11
C PRO A 113 45.94 23.54 -11.82
N ASP A 114 46.87 23.79 -10.92
CA ASP A 114 47.43 25.11 -10.65
C ASP A 114 47.92 25.80 -11.94
N THR A 115 47.54 27.07 -12.04
CA THR A 115 48.11 28.03 -12.99
C THR A 115 49.49 28.49 -12.50
N PRO A 116 50.50 28.65 -13.39
CA PRO A 116 51.56 29.61 -13.12
C PRO A 116 51.64 30.68 -14.23
N MET A 117 51.23 31.90 -13.87
CA MET A 117 51.59 33.10 -14.62
C MET A 117 53.06 33.43 -14.38
N THR A 118 53.79 33.60 -15.47
CA THR A 118 55.16 34.07 -15.53
C THR A 118 55.32 35.53 -15.11
N ARG A 119 56.45 35.78 -14.43
CA ARG A 119 57.29 37.00 -14.48
C ARG A 119 57.04 38.05 -13.39
N SER A 120 57.83 37.95 -12.31
CA SER A 120 58.23 39.12 -11.51
C SER A 120 59.69 38.99 -11.07
N LYS A 121 60.42 40.12 -11.21
CA LYS A 121 61.84 40.29 -10.92
C LYS A 121 62.03 40.54 -9.42
N ARG A 122 63.08 39.93 -8.85
CA ARG A 122 63.65 40.14 -7.50
C ARG A 122 64.18 41.57 -7.31
N PRO A 123 64.32 42.10 -6.07
CA PRO A 123 65.44 41.76 -5.15
C PRO A 123 64.99 41.49 -3.68
N LEU A 124 65.59 40.55 -2.92
CA LEU A 124 66.69 40.71 -1.90
C LEU A 124 66.45 41.91 -0.96
N SER A 125 66.25 41.80 0.37
CA SER A 125 67.06 41.14 1.41
C SER A 125 66.36 41.21 2.82
N PRO A 126 66.93 40.70 3.93
CA PRO A 126 66.25 40.01 5.04
C PRO A 126 66.14 40.79 6.36
N SER A 127 65.35 40.29 7.32
CA SER A 127 65.68 40.37 8.75
C SER A 127 64.87 39.40 9.62
N GLU A 128 65.51 39.03 10.72
CA GLU A 128 65.27 37.89 11.61
C GLU A 128 64.18 38.18 12.66
N HIS A 129 63.49 37.14 13.14
CA HIS A 129 63.40 36.73 14.56
C HIS A 129 62.15 35.87 14.86
N SER A 130 62.41 34.64 15.33
CA SER A 130 61.52 33.72 16.10
C SER A 130 61.28 34.29 17.53
N PRO A 131 60.44 33.69 18.44
CA PRO A 131 59.97 32.30 18.46
C PRO A 131 58.55 31.97 18.98
N GLU A 132 58.13 30.78 18.57
CA GLU A 132 57.43 29.70 19.28
C GLU A 132 56.84 29.93 20.68
N SER A 133 55.61 29.47 20.89
CA SER A 133 55.18 28.88 22.17
C SER A 133 54.21 27.72 21.96
N LYS A 134 54.65 26.54 22.43
CA LYS A 134 53.88 25.29 22.56
C LYS A 134 53.27 25.21 23.97
N ARG A 135 52.00 24.78 24.09
CA ARG A 135 51.50 23.93 25.20
C ARG A 135 50.18 23.26 24.79
N ILE A 136 50.16 21.94 24.57
CA ILE A 136 49.85 20.83 25.51
C ILE A 136 48.35 20.65 25.78
N ARG A 137 47.76 19.74 24.99
CA ARG A 137 46.92 18.57 25.32
C ARG A 137 46.15 18.62 26.65
N THR A 138 44.82 18.66 26.58
CA THR A 138 43.93 17.98 27.54
C THR A 138 42.70 17.45 26.81
N SER A 139 42.38 16.19 27.07
CA SER A 139 41.33 15.37 26.49
C SER A 139 40.22 15.17 27.51
N TYR A 140 39.02 15.69 27.26
CA TYR A 140 37.74 15.12 27.68
C TYR A 140 36.58 15.93 27.06
N ASP A 141 35.58 15.20 26.57
CA ASP A 141 34.25 15.64 26.12
C ASP A 141 34.13 16.67 24.99
N THR A 142 34.01 16.17 23.76
CA THR A 142 33.11 16.78 22.77
C THR A 142 32.52 15.70 21.86
N ALA A 143 31.70 14.83 22.46
CA ALA A 143 30.81 13.92 21.73
C ALA A 143 29.37 14.49 21.64
N GLU A 144 29.23 15.82 21.52
CA GLU A 144 27.93 16.50 21.59
C GLU A 144 27.85 17.69 20.61
N ALA A 145 28.37 17.50 19.38
CA ALA A 145 28.34 18.52 18.34
C ALA A 145 27.94 17.97 16.95
N THR A 146 27.34 16.78 16.87
CA THR A 146 26.82 16.20 15.61
C THR A 146 25.31 16.43 15.41
N SER A 147 24.60 17.04 16.35
CA SER A 147 23.13 17.17 16.33
C SER A 147 22.57 18.37 15.54
N ARG A 148 23.37 19.14 14.81
CA ARG A 148 22.90 20.39 14.16
C ARG A 148 22.76 20.35 12.64
N ILE A 149 23.23 19.31 11.97
CA ILE A 149 23.14 19.24 10.50
C ILE A 149 21.89 18.44 10.13
N CYS A 150 20.98 19.07 9.40
CA CYS A 150 19.81 18.40 8.85
C CYS A 150 20.25 17.47 7.70
N LEU A 151 19.96 16.18 7.85
CA LEU A 151 20.18 15.13 6.85
C LEU A 151 18.93 14.82 6.04
N ALA A 152 17.85 15.58 6.22
CA ALA A 152 16.65 15.39 5.41
C ALA A 152 16.96 15.69 3.93
N PRO A 153 16.45 14.88 2.99
CA PRO A 153 16.68 15.10 1.58
C PRO A 153 16.05 16.42 1.11
N PRO A 154 16.58 17.03 0.04
CA PRO A 154 15.89 18.12 -0.64
C PRO A 154 14.56 17.60 -1.23
N SER A 155 13.56 18.47 -1.29
CA SER A 155 12.25 18.13 -1.85
C SER A 155 12.36 17.71 -3.32
N ASN A 156 11.83 16.55 -3.68
CA ASN A 156 11.75 16.13 -5.08
C ASN A 156 10.78 17.05 -5.85
N PRO A 157 11.17 17.62 -7.01
CA PRO A 157 10.32 18.54 -7.76
C PRO A 157 9.07 17.87 -8.35
N VAL A 158 9.13 16.58 -8.69
CA VAL A 158 7.98 15.80 -9.16
C VAL A 158 6.99 15.60 -8.03
N ALA A 159 7.48 15.21 -6.85
CA ALA A 159 6.64 15.05 -5.65
C ALA A 159 5.99 16.37 -5.23
N SER A 160 6.75 17.47 -5.28
CA SER A 160 6.26 18.81 -4.93
C SER A 160 5.07 19.25 -5.79
N ARG A 161 5.04 18.88 -7.07
CA ARG A 161 3.90 19.16 -7.97
C ARG A 161 2.62 18.43 -7.56
N ILE A 162 2.74 17.20 -7.07
CA ILE A 162 1.61 16.40 -6.58
C ILE A 162 1.03 17.07 -5.33
N PHE A 163 1.89 17.46 -4.38
CA PHE A 163 1.43 18.03 -3.12
C PHE A 163 0.87 19.46 -3.26
N ALA A 164 1.36 20.24 -4.23
CA ALA A 164 0.90 21.62 -4.46
C ALA A 164 -0.60 21.71 -4.82
N GLY A 165 -1.16 20.70 -5.47
CA GLY A 165 -2.59 20.66 -5.84
C GLY A 165 -3.53 20.24 -4.70
N GLY A 166 -2.97 19.76 -3.58
CA GLY A 166 -3.73 19.20 -2.46
C GLY A 166 -4.28 17.79 -2.72
N LEU A 167 -4.73 17.14 -1.63
CA LEU A 167 -5.17 15.74 -1.64
C LEU A 167 -6.30 15.48 -2.65
N LYS A 168 -7.25 16.41 -2.79
CA LYS A 168 -8.39 16.23 -3.70
C LYS A 168 -7.95 16.17 -5.18
N ALA A 169 -6.99 16.99 -5.58
CA ALA A 169 -6.47 16.95 -6.96
C ALA A 169 -5.62 15.70 -7.19
N ALA A 170 -4.83 15.28 -6.19
CA ALA A 170 -4.02 14.07 -6.27
C ALA A 170 -4.85 12.78 -6.40
N LEU A 171 -6.05 12.73 -5.82
CA LEU A 171 -6.97 11.59 -5.90
C LEU A 171 -7.92 11.63 -7.12
N ASP A 172 -7.97 12.75 -7.86
CA ASP A 172 -8.83 12.87 -9.04
C ASP A 172 -8.14 12.29 -10.27
N SER A 173 -8.63 11.15 -10.77
CA SER A 173 -8.06 10.45 -11.93
C SER A 173 -7.93 11.31 -13.19
N SER A 174 -8.75 12.37 -13.33
CA SER A 174 -8.73 13.27 -14.49
C SER A 174 -7.59 14.30 -14.47
N THR A 175 -7.00 14.57 -13.30
CA THR A 175 -5.96 15.59 -13.12
C THR A 175 -4.71 15.07 -12.41
N SER A 176 -4.80 13.92 -11.76
CA SER A 176 -3.73 13.36 -10.93
C SER A 176 -2.48 13.05 -11.75
N LEU A 177 -1.33 13.54 -11.29
CA LEU A 177 0.00 13.14 -11.76
C LEU A 177 0.66 12.12 -10.83
N GLY A 178 -0.07 11.69 -9.81
CA GLY A 178 0.36 10.82 -8.71
C GLY A 178 -0.53 11.06 -7.51
N THR A 179 -0.78 10.01 -6.73
CA THR A 179 -1.65 10.06 -5.53
C THR A 179 -0.93 10.64 -4.32
N GLY A 180 0.41 10.55 -4.29
CA GLY A 180 1.22 11.01 -3.17
C GLY A 180 1.40 9.96 -2.06
N ASP A 181 1.02 8.71 -2.32
CA ASP A 181 1.38 7.57 -1.46
C ASP A 181 2.90 7.34 -1.47
N ILE A 182 3.45 6.90 -0.35
CA ILE A 182 4.88 6.60 -0.20
C ILE A 182 5.06 5.13 0.18
N PHE A 183 5.87 4.42 -0.59
CA PHE A 183 6.30 3.05 -0.33
C PHE A 183 7.74 3.09 0.18
N LEU A 184 7.93 2.68 1.44
CA LEU A 184 9.19 2.74 2.16
C LEU A 184 9.90 1.40 2.08
N THR A 185 11.11 1.40 1.54
CA THR A 185 11.95 0.19 1.45
C THR A 185 12.51 -0.18 2.82
N GLU A 186 13.01 -1.41 2.92
CA GLU A 186 13.62 -1.95 4.14
C GLU A 186 14.59 -0.96 4.82
N GLY A 187 14.54 -0.90 6.15
CA GLY A 187 15.43 -0.06 6.96
C GLY A 187 15.14 1.45 6.86
N PHE A 188 13.92 1.84 6.48
CA PHE A 188 13.55 3.27 6.35
C PHE A 188 13.66 4.06 7.65
N ARG A 189 13.44 3.40 8.79
CA ARG A 189 13.48 4.02 10.12
C ARG A 189 14.85 4.61 10.46
N ASP A 190 15.93 4.02 9.92
CA ASP A 190 17.30 4.50 10.11
C ASP A 190 17.64 5.70 9.23
N ARG A 191 16.90 5.92 8.13
CA ARG A 191 17.15 7.02 7.21
C ARG A 191 16.68 8.35 7.75
N TRP A 192 15.68 8.37 8.65
CA TRP A 192 15.10 9.62 9.15
C TRP A 192 16.14 10.55 9.77
N CYS A 193 16.06 11.83 9.39
CA CYS A 193 16.86 12.86 10.04
C CYS A 193 16.38 13.08 11.48
N ARG A 194 17.32 13.07 12.44
CA ARG A 194 17.05 13.23 13.88
C ARG A 194 17.47 14.60 14.43
N CYS A 195 17.54 15.63 13.59
CA CYS A 195 17.82 17.00 14.04
C CYS A 195 16.63 17.61 14.79
N ASP A 196 16.86 18.73 15.49
CA ASP A 196 15.84 19.42 16.32
C ASP A 196 14.57 19.83 15.55
N THR A 197 14.66 20.00 14.22
CA THR A 197 13.52 20.37 13.36
C THR A 197 12.76 19.16 12.81
N CYS A 198 13.44 18.03 12.61
CA CYS A 198 12.84 16.84 12.00
C CYS A 198 12.32 15.83 13.03
N GLN A 199 12.93 15.79 14.22
CA GLN A 199 12.61 14.81 15.24
C GLN A 199 11.22 15.01 15.90
N PRO A 200 10.77 16.22 16.25
CA PRO A 200 9.48 16.41 16.92
C PRO A 200 8.25 15.81 16.19
N PRO A 201 8.05 16.05 14.87
CA PRO A 201 6.90 15.50 14.16
C PRO A 201 7.00 13.99 13.97
N LEU A 202 8.20 13.43 13.83
CA LEU A 202 8.40 11.98 13.80
C LEU A 202 8.01 11.34 15.14
N ARG A 203 8.36 11.95 16.27
CA ARG A 203 7.97 11.46 17.60
C ARG A 203 6.47 11.55 17.87
N ALA A 204 5.76 12.47 17.21
CA ALA A 204 4.30 12.53 17.28
C ALA A 204 3.63 11.29 16.67
N ARG A 205 4.36 10.51 15.87
CA ARG A 205 3.91 9.29 15.17
C ARG A 205 4.93 8.16 15.38
N PRO A 206 4.93 7.50 16.55
CA PRO A 206 5.96 6.53 16.93
C PRO A 206 6.18 5.40 15.92
N TYR A 207 5.13 4.97 15.21
CA TYR A 207 5.20 3.94 14.16
C TYR A 207 6.14 4.28 12.98
N LEU A 208 6.53 5.55 12.81
CA LEU A 208 7.54 5.95 11.83
C LEU A 208 8.98 5.69 12.32
N LEU A 209 9.17 5.58 13.64
CA LEU A 209 10.47 5.43 14.29
C LEU A 209 10.70 4.01 14.80
N GLU A 210 9.63 3.32 15.18
CA GLU A 210 9.64 2.00 15.82
C GLU A 210 8.73 1.06 15.03
N GLU A 211 9.06 -0.22 15.05
CA GLU A 211 8.22 -1.27 14.47
C GLU A 211 7.12 -1.65 15.46
N GLU A 212 5.89 -1.78 14.99
CA GLU A 212 4.76 -2.23 15.82
C GLU A 212 4.73 -3.76 15.86
N GLU A 213 4.45 -4.32 17.04
CA GLU A 213 4.22 -5.75 17.17
C GLU A 213 3.00 -6.14 16.32
N THR A 214 3.22 -7.05 15.37
CA THR A 214 2.12 -7.60 14.58
C THR A 214 1.26 -8.45 15.51
N TYR A 215 0.00 -8.02 15.71
CA TYR A 215 -0.96 -8.83 16.44
C TYR A 215 -1.26 -10.10 15.63
N GLU A 216 -0.90 -11.24 16.19
CA GLU A 216 -1.29 -12.54 15.67
C GLU A 216 -2.60 -12.96 16.34
N PRO A 217 -3.71 -13.07 15.59
CA PRO A 217 -4.95 -13.60 16.14
C PRO A 217 -4.71 -14.98 16.75
N PRO A 218 -5.38 -15.32 17.86
CA PRO A 218 -5.34 -16.68 18.38
C PRO A 218 -5.72 -17.67 17.28
N GLU A 219 -5.01 -18.79 17.19
CA GLU A 219 -5.39 -19.89 16.30
C GLU A 219 -6.84 -20.30 16.59
N ASP A 220 -7.70 -20.27 15.57
CA ASP A 220 -9.03 -20.85 15.69
C ASP A 220 -8.86 -22.39 15.75
N PRO A 221 -9.44 -23.10 16.73
CA PRO A 221 -9.37 -24.56 16.80
C PRO A 221 -9.87 -25.25 15.52
N ASP A 222 -10.67 -24.56 14.71
CA ASP A 222 -11.22 -25.07 13.46
C ASP A 222 -10.33 -24.68 12.22
N SER A 223 -9.25 -23.89 12.38
CA SER A 223 -8.37 -23.41 11.29
C SER A 223 -7.68 -24.54 10.50
N GLY A 224 -7.46 -25.68 11.15
CA GLY A 224 -6.77 -26.84 10.57
C GLY A 224 -7.70 -27.95 10.09
N LEU A 225 -9.02 -27.77 10.19
CA LEU A 225 -10.01 -28.76 9.80
C LEU A 225 -10.38 -28.61 8.32
N SER A 226 -10.61 -29.72 7.63
CA SER A 226 -11.14 -29.66 6.26
C SER A 226 -12.56 -29.10 6.27
N LEU A 227 -13.01 -28.56 5.14
CA LEU A 227 -14.40 -28.10 4.98
C LEU A 227 -15.40 -29.23 5.30
N GLU A 228 -15.06 -30.48 4.98
CA GLU A 228 -15.91 -31.63 5.31
C GLU A 228 -15.93 -31.90 6.81
N GLU A 229 -14.81 -31.80 7.51
CA GLU A 229 -14.73 -31.98 8.96
C GLU A 229 -15.48 -30.89 9.72
N LEU A 230 -15.31 -29.62 9.29
CA LEU A 230 -16.11 -28.49 9.75
C LEU A 230 -17.61 -28.73 9.50
N GLY A 231 -17.96 -29.21 8.31
CA GLY A 231 -19.33 -29.55 7.92
C GLY A 231 -19.93 -30.66 8.78
N MET A 232 -19.19 -31.75 9.00
CA MET A 232 -19.61 -32.87 9.85
C MET A 232 -19.78 -32.43 11.30
N ARG A 233 -18.85 -31.64 11.83
CA ARG A 233 -18.95 -31.11 13.21
C ARG A 233 -20.11 -30.15 13.38
N ALA A 234 -20.40 -29.33 12.37
CA ALA A 234 -21.58 -28.48 12.35
C ALA A 234 -22.86 -29.31 12.32
N LEU A 235 -22.92 -30.37 11.51
CA LEU A 235 -24.06 -31.29 11.43
C LEU A 235 -24.28 -32.09 12.71
N GLU A 236 -23.22 -32.55 13.38
CA GLU A 236 -23.28 -33.25 14.67
C GLU A 236 -23.84 -32.38 15.79
N ARG A 237 -23.60 -31.06 15.73
CA ARG A 237 -24.15 -30.09 16.69
C ARG A 237 -25.65 -29.84 16.47
N ILE A 238 -26.23 -30.25 15.35
CA ILE A 238 -27.65 -30.08 15.06
C ILE A 238 -28.43 -31.26 15.64
N PRO A 239 -29.46 -31.04 16.47
CA PRO A 239 -30.36 -32.09 16.91
C PRO A 239 -30.98 -32.79 15.70
N ARG A 240 -30.99 -34.13 15.70
CA ARG A 240 -31.44 -34.94 14.54
C ARG A 240 -32.84 -34.56 14.05
N ASP A 241 -33.73 -34.25 14.98
CA ASP A 241 -35.07 -33.71 14.78
C ASP A 241 -35.05 -32.39 13.99
N ARG A 242 -34.23 -31.41 14.42
CA ARG A 242 -34.06 -30.15 13.67
C ARG A 242 -33.39 -30.33 12.31
N ALA A 243 -32.48 -31.31 12.18
CA ALA A 243 -31.85 -31.62 10.90
C ALA A 243 -32.87 -32.20 9.91
N ILE A 244 -33.74 -33.11 10.35
CA ILE A 244 -34.81 -33.70 9.53
C ILE A 244 -35.82 -32.63 9.12
N ASP A 245 -36.26 -31.79 10.06
CA ASP A 245 -37.17 -30.68 9.78
C ASP A 245 -36.55 -29.69 8.78
N GLY A 246 -35.24 -29.41 8.93
CA GLY A 246 -34.48 -28.57 8.01
C GLY A 246 -34.39 -29.15 6.61
N ILE A 247 -34.18 -30.47 6.47
CA ILE A 247 -34.16 -31.16 5.17
C ILE A 247 -35.53 -31.06 4.50
N HIS A 248 -36.62 -31.29 5.24
CA HIS A 248 -37.97 -31.22 4.69
C HIS A 248 -38.32 -29.78 4.27
N ALA A 249 -38.02 -28.79 5.12
CA ALA A 249 -38.24 -27.38 4.79
C ALA A 249 -37.42 -26.92 3.57
N PHE A 250 -36.18 -27.40 3.44
CA PHE A 250 -35.35 -27.13 2.28
C PHE A 250 -35.91 -27.76 1.00
N GLN A 251 -36.34 -29.01 1.06
CA GLN A 251 -36.95 -29.71 -0.08
C GLN A 251 -38.24 -29.02 -0.54
N GLU A 252 -39.10 -28.62 0.39
CA GLU A 252 -40.32 -27.88 0.09
C GLU A 252 -40.02 -26.53 -0.58
N MET A 253 -39.13 -25.73 0.02
CA MET A 253 -38.71 -24.45 -0.56
C MET A 253 -38.09 -24.62 -1.95
N ARG A 254 -37.25 -25.64 -2.15
CA ARG A 254 -36.62 -25.95 -3.44
C ARG A 254 -37.68 -26.30 -4.48
N ASP A 255 -38.64 -27.15 -4.13
CA ASP A 255 -39.68 -27.59 -5.06
C ASP A 255 -40.59 -26.42 -5.46
N ASP A 256 -40.90 -25.51 -4.53
CA ASP A 256 -41.68 -24.30 -4.82
C ASP A 256 -40.89 -23.30 -5.67
N LEU A 257 -39.60 -23.12 -5.40
CA LEU A 257 -38.72 -22.30 -6.23
C LEU A 257 -38.63 -22.87 -7.65
N MET A 258 -38.51 -24.19 -7.79
CA MET A 258 -38.50 -24.85 -9.10
C MET A 258 -39.83 -24.71 -9.84
N LYS A 259 -40.97 -24.77 -9.15
CA LYS A 259 -42.30 -24.49 -9.75
C LYS A 259 -42.39 -23.04 -10.23
N PHE A 260 -41.88 -22.10 -9.44
CA PHE A 260 -41.84 -20.68 -9.79
C PHE A 260 -40.97 -20.39 -11.02
N LEU A 261 -39.78 -21.00 -11.09
CA LEU A 261 -38.81 -20.77 -12.18
C LEU A 261 -39.14 -21.51 -13.49
N ARG A 262 -39.86 -22.64 -13.42
CA ARG A 262 -40.24 -23.46 -14.59
C ARG A 262 -40.89 -22.69 -15.75
N PRO A 263 -41.88 -21.80 -15.56
CA PRO A 263 -42.46 -21.03 -16.66
C PRO A 263 -41.47 -20.07 -17.33
N PHE A 264 -40.56 -19.45 -16.56
CA PHE A 264 -39.54 -18.55 -17.11
C PHE A 264 -38.59 -19.30 -18.06
N ALA A 265 -38.20 -20.52 -17.70
CA ALA A 265 -37.38 -21.38 -18.54
C ALA A 265 -38.11 -21.84 -19.82
N GLN A 266 -39.41 -22.09 -19.76
CA GLN A 266 -40.23 -22.50 -20.92
C GLN A 266 -40.52 -21.34 -21.87
N GLU A 267 -40.70 -20.13 -21.34
CA GLU A 267 -40.98 -18.91 -22.11
C GLU A 267 -39.70 -18.20 -22.59
N GLY A 268 -38.52 -18.68 -22.17
CA GLY A 268 -37.22 -18.06 -22.51
C GLY A 268 -37.04 -16.67 -21.88
N LYS A 269 -37.71 -16.40 -20.76
CA LYS A 269 -37.72 -15.09 -20.10
C LYS A 269 -36.65 -15.02 -19.01
N VAL A 270 -35.92 -13.90 -18.98
CA VAL A 270 -34.94 -13.62 -17.92
C VAL A 270 -35.67 -13.23 -16.63
N VAL A 271 -35.27 -13.85 -15.51
CA VAL A 271 -35.79 -13.57 -14.17
C VAL A 271 -35.14 -12.30 -13.63
N ASN A 272 -35.93 -11.33 -13.15
CA ASN A 272 -35.41 -10.10 -12.56
C ASN A 272 -35.43 -10.13 -11.03
N GLU A 273 -34.71 -9.20 -10.39
CA GLU A 273 -34.66 -9.08 -8.93
C GLU A 273 -36.06 -8.91 -8.29
N ALA A 274 -36.95 -8.15 -8.94
CA ALA A 274 -38.31 -7.92 -8.44
C ALA A 274 -39.12 -9.24 -8.37
N ASP A 275 -38.91 -10.16 -9.31
CA ASP A 275 -39.61 -11.44 -9.39
C ASP A 275 -39.18 -12.35 -8.22
N VAL A 276 -37.87 -12.40 -7.93
CA VAL A 276 -37.31 -13.17 -6.81
C VAL A 276 -37.74 -12.59 -5.46
N ARG A 277 -37.69 -11.26 -5.29
CA ARG A 277 -38.17 -10.62 -4.05
C ARG A 277 -39.65 -10.86 -3.82
N GLY A 278 -40.47 -10.80 -4.87
CA GLY A 278 -41.91 -11.09 -4.79
C GLY A 278 -42.20 -12.53 -4.36
N PHE A 279 -41.45 -13.50 -4.91
CA PHE A 279 -41.58 -14.90 -4.53
C PHE A 279 -41.32 -15.13 -3.03
N PHE A 280 -40.19 -14.65 -2.50
CA PHE A 280 -39.86 -14.83 -1.08
C PHE A 280 -40.83 -14.06 -0.14
N ALA A 281 -41.31 -12.88 -0.55
CA ALA A 281 -42.33 -12.16 0.19
C ALA A 281 -43.61 -13.01 0.33
N SER A 282 -44.08 -13.61 -0.77
CA SER A 282 -45.27 -14.46 -0.76
C SER A 282 -45.12 -15.71 0.13
N LEU A 283 -43.93 -16.30 0.17
CA LEU A 283 -43.58 -17.45 1.04
C LEU A 283 -43.63 -17.08 2.52
N THR A 284 -43.09 -15.91 2.88
CA THR A 284 -43.11 -15.43 4.27
C THR A 284 -44.52 -15.06 4.75
N GLU A 285 -45.36 -14.50 3.88
CA GLU A 285 -46.77 -14.20 4.20
C GLU A 285 -47.59 -15.48 4.40
N SER A 286 -47.38 -16.48 3.54
CA SER A 286 -48.06 -17.79 3.65
C SER A 286 -47.70 -18.50 4.96
N SER A 287 -46.41 -18.53 5.30
CA SER A 287 -45.89 -19.13 6.55
C SER A 287 -46.41 -18.43 7.81
N LYS A 288 -46.67 -17.12 7.74
CA LYS A 288 -47.17 -16.32 8.87
C LYS A 288 -48.67 -16.54 9.10
N LYS A 289 -49.41 -16.88 8.04
CA LYS A 289 -50.86 -17.14 8.08
C LYS A 289 -51.19 -18.53 8.61
N GLU A 290 -50.30 -19.51 8.45
CA GLU A 290 -50.44 -20.86 9.02
C GLU A 290 -50.06 -20.96 10.51
N ARG A 291 -49.32 -19.97 11.03
CA ARG A 291 -48.89 -19.91 12.44
C ARG A 291 -49.80 -19.06 13.34
N SER A 292 -50.88 -18.48 12.78
CA SER A 292 -51.88 -17.66 13.49
C SER A 292 -53.19 -18.42 13.66
#